data_AF-A0A6G3U0K2-F1
#
_entry.id   AF-A0A6G3U0K2-F1
#
_cell.length_a   1.000
_cell.length_b   1.000
_cell.length_c   1.000
_cell.angle_alpha   90.00
_cell.angle_beta   90.00
_cell.angle_gamma   90.00
#
_symmetry.space_group_name_H-M   'P 1'
#
loop_
_entity.id
_entity.type
_entity.pdbx_description
1 polymer ?
#
loop_
_entity_poly.entity_id
_entity_poly.type
_entity_poly.pdbx_seq_one_letter_code
_entity_poly.pdbx_strand_id
1 'polypeptide(L)'
;MTGRVGLRAHGRPPVTGPDGPPPDGPGPGGPGPETVPAPVRRPLRVLLVAEGSYPFHPGGVSLWCDQIIRGMPEHAFTVVALTVDGTEPVVWPAPGNLTEVVDVPLWGDPPRRPRRARRTPPPEAFAEAHEHILRAL
;
A
#
# COMPACT_ATOMS: atom_id res chain seq x y z
N MET A 1 -30.00 -20.80 35.03
CA MET A 1 -30.87 -19.64 35.26
C MET A 1 -30.49 -18.61 34.21
N THR A 2 -31.11 -18.67 33.04
CA THR A 2 -30.72 -17.89 31.85
C THR A 2 -31.95 -17.12 31.39
N GLY A 3 -31.97 -15.81 31.65
CA GLY A 3 -33.10 -14.93 31.38
C GLY A 3 -33.22 -14.59 29.89
N ARG A 4 -34.39 -14.87 29.32
CA ARG A 4 -34.87 -14.31 28.05
C ARG A 4 -35.49 -12.95 28.35
N VAL A 5 -34.91 -11.87 27.85
CA VAL A 5 -35.54 -10.55 27.83
C VAL A 5 -36.19 -10.37 26.46
N GLY A 6 -37.53 -10.41 26.45
CA GLY A 6 -38.33 -10.03 25.30
C GLY A 6 -38.45 -8.50 25.24
N LEU A 7 -38.07 -7.92 24.10
CA LEU A 7 -38.36 -6.52 23.82
C LEU A 7 -39.75 -6.43 23.18
N ARG A 8 -40.68 -5.83 23.91
CA ARG A 8 -42.04 -5.55 23.46
C ARG A 8 -42.05 -4.42 22.44
N ALA A 9 -42.89 -4.61 21.42
CA ALA A 9 -43.28 -3.58 20.46
C ALA A 9 -44.02 -2.45 21.18
N HIS A 10 -43.57 -1.22 20.98
CA HIS A 10 -44.31 0.00 21.31
C HIS A 10 -44.66 0.72 20.01
N GLY A 11 -45.95 0.69 19.67
CA GLY A 11 -46.51 1.45 18.55
C GLY A 11 -46.39 2.96 18.80
N ARG A 12 -46.02 3.71 17.76
CA ARG A 12 -46.12 5.17 17.74
C ARG A 12 -47.46 5.59 17.09
N PRO A 13 -48.08 6.68 17.58
CA PRO A 13 -49.39 7.18 17.12
C PRO A 13 -49.33 7.80 15.71
N PRO A 14 -50.50 8.04 15.07
CA PRO A 14 -50.58 8.53 13.70
C PRO A 14 -50.04 9.96 13.57
N VAL A 15 -49.28 10.19 12.49
CA VAL A 15 -48.84 11.52 12.05
C VAL A 15 -50.06 12.31 11.57
N THR A 16 -50.33 13.45 12.22
CA THR A 16 -51.25 14.49 11.77
C THR A 16 -50.68 15.21 10.54
N GLY A 17 -51.57 15.60 9.62
CA GLY A 17 -51.28 16.04 8.26
C GLY A 17 -50.47 17.35 8.10
N PRO A 18 -50.22 17.76 6.85
CA PRO A 18 -49.25 18.79 6.51
C PRO A 18 -49.93 20.15 6.35
N ASP A 19 -49.91 20.99 7.38
CA ASP A 19 -50.33 22.40 7.26
C ASP A 19 -49.39 23.33 8.05
N GLY A 20 -48.13 23.38 7.59
CA GLY A 20 -47.24 24.48 7.88
C GLY A 20 -47.31 25.52 6.74
N PRO A 21 -47.09 26.82 7.01
CA PRO A 21 -47.06 27.83 5.95
C PRO A 21 -46.01 27.45 4.89
N PRO A 22 -46.23 27.79 3.60
CA PRO A 22 -45.29 27.46 2.54
C PRO A 22 -43.92 28.08 2.87
N PRO A 23 -42.80 27.39 2.59
CA PRO A 23 -41.48 27.97 2.79
C PRO A 23 -41.35 29.25 1.95
N ASP A 24 -40.75 30.27 2.54
CA ASP A 24 -40.36 31.50 1.84
C ASP A 24 -39.61 31.13 0.54
N GLY A 25 -39.89 31.89 -0.52
CA GLY A 25 -39.43 31.60 -1.88
C GLY A 25 -37.92 31.38 -2.03
N PRO A 26 -37.46 30.90 -3.20
CA PRO A 26 -36.07 30.51 -3.39
C PRO A 26 -35.15 31.68 -3.04
N GLY A 27 -34.34 31.50 -1.99
CA GLY A 27 -33.31 32.46 -1.62
C GLY A 27 -32.36 32.72 -2.79
N PRO A 28 -31.65 33.87 -2.79
CA PRO A 28 -30.72 34.21 -3.86
C PRO A 28 -29.74 33.05 -4.03
N GLY A 29 -29.70 32.48 -5.24
CA GLY A 29 -28.85 31.35 -5.57
C GLY A 29 -27.42 31.64 -5.14
N GLY A 30 -26.98 30.92 -4.10
CA GLY A 30 -25.57 30.95 -3.70
C GLY A 30 -24.69 30.55 -4.89
N PRO A 31 -23.44 31.00 -4.93
CA PRO A 31 -22.52 30.55 -5.96
C PRO A 31 -22.55 29.01 -6.00
N GLY A 32 -22.85 28.46 -7.17
CA GLY A 32 -22.86 27.00 -7.37
C GLY A 32 -21.52 26.40 -6.94
N PRO A 33 -21.47 25.09 -6.63
CA PRO A 33 -20.24 24.46 -6.18
C PRO A 33 -19.13 24.76 -7.18
N GLU A 34 -18.14 25.54 -6.74
CA GLU A 34 -16.95 25.84 -7.52
C GLU A 34 -16.33 24.50 -7.91
N THR A 35 -16.38 24.19 -9.20
CA THR A 35 -15.93 22.90 -9.71
C THR A 35 -14.41 22.95 -9.69
N VAL A 36 -13.81 22.55 -8.56
CA VAL A 36 -12.37 22.39 -8.45
C VAL A 36 -11.98 21.35 -9.51
N PRO A 37 -11.20 21.73 -10.55
CA PRO A 37 -10.80 20.76 -11.56
C PRO A 37 -10.04 19.64 -10.86
N ALA A 38 -10.43 18.40 -11.13
CA ALA A 38 -9.74 17.24 -10.58
C ALA A 38 -8.25 17.34 -10.96
N PRO A 39 -7.32 17.09 -10.02
CA PRO A 39 -5.89 17.15 -10.33
C PRO A 39 -5.60 16.19 -11.47
N VAL A 40 -4.92 16.69 -12.50
CA VAL A 40 -4.44 15.87 -13.62
C VAL A 40 -3.41 14.89 -13.05
N ARG A 41 -3.82 13.64 -12.80
CA ARG A 41 -2.91 12.59 -12.37
C ARG A 41 -2.11 12.12 -13.57
N ARG A 42 -0.84 12.52 -13.61
CA ARG A 42 0.11 12.02 -14.60
C ARG A 42 0.67 10.68 -14.13
N PRO A 43 0.86 9.70 -15.02
CA PRO A 43 1.59 8.48 -14.69
C PRO A 43 2.97 8.79 -14.10
N LEU A 44 3.33 8.08 -13.04
CA LEU A 44 4.62 8.20 -12.35
C LEU A 44 5.40 6.89 -12.46
N ARG A 45 6.73 7.00 -12.35
CA ARG A 45 7.62 5.88 -12.04
C ARG A 45 7.93 5.94 -10.55
N VAL A 46 7.61 4.87 -9.82
CA VAL A 46 7.70 4.82 -8.37
C VAL A 46 8.69 3.73 -7.97
N LEU A 47 9.69 4.10 -7.17
CA LEU A 47 10.60 3.15 -6.53
C LEU A 47 10.07 2.82 -5.14
N LEU A 48 9.79 1.55 -4.87
CA LEU A 48 9.42 1.04 -3.55
C LEU A 48 10.61 0.27 -2.96
N VAL A 49 11.20 0.78 -1.88
CA VAL A 49 12.31 0.09 -1.20
C VAL A 49 11.77 -0.70 -0.01
N ALA A 50 12.09 -2.00 0.07
CA ALA A 50 11.58 -2.91 1.07
C ALA A 50 12.70 -3.81 1.63
N GLU A 51 12.91 -3.82 2.95
CA GLU A 51 13.86 -4.72 3.63
C GLU A 51 13.11 -5.93 4.19
N GLY A 52 13.62 -7.14 3.95
CA GLY A 52 13.12 -8.38 4.58
C GLY A 52 11.61 -8.62 4.40
N SER A 53 11.01 -8.12 3.32
CA SER A 53 9.55 -8.15 3.09
C SER A 53 9.21 -8.43 1.63
N TYR A 54 8.56 -7.52 0.91
CA TYR A 54 8.06 -7.77 -0.45
C TYR A 54 9.21 -7.85 -1.46
N PRO A 55 9.21 -8.78 -2.43
CA PRO A 55 8.20 -9.82 -2.70
C PRO A 55 8.60 -11.21 -2.17
N PHE A 56 9.49 -11.28 -1.18
CA PHE A 56 10.17 -12.51 -0.75
C PHE A 56 9.58 -13.16 0.51
N HIS A 57 9.07 -12.36 1.43
CA HIS A 57 8.52 -12.86 2.70
C HIS A 57 7.01 -12.59 2.81
N PRO A 58 6.22 -13.53 3.34
CA PRO A 58 4.82 -13.28 3.68
C PRO A 58 4.72 -12.40 4.93
N GLY A 59 3.66 -11.58 5.00
CA GLY A 59 3.42 -10.73 6.17
C GLY A 59 2.59 -9.49 5.83
N GLY A 60 2.22 -8.73 6.87
CA GLY A 60 1.39 -7.54 6.72
C GLY A 60 2.05 -6.45 5.88
N VAL A 61 3.36 -6.25 6.02
CA VAL A 61 4.11 -5.27 5.22
C VAL A 61 4.12 -5.65 3.75
N SER A 62 4.40 -6.92 3.43
CA SER A 62 4.40 -7.38 2.03
C SER A 62 3.01 -7.32 1.40
N LEU A 63 1.97 -7.65 2.16
CA LEU A 63 0.58 -7.48 1.71
C LEU A 63 0.25 -6.01 1.43
N TRP A 64 0.67 -5.10 2.32
CA TRP A 64 0.45 -3.67 2.14
C TRP A 64 1.20 -3.12 0.92
N CYS A 65 2.44 -3.57 0.68
CA CYS A 65 3.19 -3.24 -0.54
C CYS A 65 2.45 -3.71 -1.80
N ASP A 66 1.97 -4.96 -1.82
CA ASP A 66 1.20 -5.52 -2.94
C ASP A 66 -0.10 -4.72 -3.18
N GLN A 67 -0.80 -4.34 -2.11
CA GLN A 67 -2.02 -3.52 -2.17
C GLN A 67 -1.74 -2.11 -2.71
N ILE A 68 -0.64 -1.48 -2.32
CA ILE A 68 -0.21 -0.18 -2.82
C ILE A 68 0.02 -0.25 -4.33
N ILE A 69 0.80 -1.23 -4.78
CA ILE A 69 1.14 -1.39 -6.20
C ILE A 69 -0.15 -1.61 -7.01
N ARG A 70 -0.99 -2.57 -6.60
CA ARG A 70 -2.25 -2.87 -7.30
C ARG A 70 -3.27 -1.72 -7.23
N GLY A 71 -3.22 -0.92 -6.17
CA GLY A 71 -4.12 0.21 -5.95
C GLY A 71 -3.81 1.44 -6.80
N MET A 72 -2.65 1.48 -7.46
CA MET A 72 -2.23 2.57 -8.34
C MET A 72 -1.83 2.05 -9.73
N PRO A 73 -2.77 1.42 -10.47
CA PRO A 73 -2.48 0.78 -11.76
C PRO A 73 -1.97 1.75 -12.84
N GLU A 74 -2.23 3.05 -12.70
CA GLU A 74 -1.74 4.11 -13.58
C GLU A 74 -0.25 4.46 -13.37
N HIS A 75 0.41 3.88 -12.37
CA HIS A 75 1.81 4.12 -12.03
C HIS A 75 2.63 2.85 -12.23
N ALA A 76 3.84 3.02 -12.74
CA ALA A 76 4.80 1.94 -12.91
C ALA A 76 5.67 1.82 -11.65
N PHE A 77 5.80 0.62 -11.11
CA PHE A 77 6.58 0.35 -9.90
C PHE A 77 7.86 -0.42 -10.23
N THR A 78 8.95 -0.04 -9.58
CA THR A 78 10.15 -0.86 -9.39
C THR A 78 10.29 -1.12 -7.90
N VAL A 79 10.51 -2.37 -7.51
CA VAL A 79 10.78 -2.73 -6.12
C VAL A 79 12.27 -2.94 -5.96
N VAL A 80 12.88 -2.25 -5.00
CA VAL A 80 14.23 -2.59 -4.52
C VAL A 80 14.06 -3.38 -3.23
N ALA A 81 14.34 -4.68 -3.29
CA ALA A 81 14.26 -5.56 -2.16
C ALA A 81 15.66 -5.73 -1.54
N LEU A 82 15.81 -5.28 -0.29
CA LEU A 82 17.02 -5.50 0.48
C LEU A 82 16.93 -6.88 1.15
N THR A 83 17.80 -7.78 0.70
CA THR A 83 17.79 -9.20 1.10
C THR A 83 19.00 -9.55 1.94
N VAL A 84 19.00 -10.76 2.50
CA VAL A 84 20.14 -11.26 3.24
C VAL A 84 21.25 -11.62 2.27
N ASP A 85 20.95 -12.49 1.32
CA ASP A 85 21.94 -13.09 0.41
C ASP A 85 21.45 -13.29 -1.04
N GLY A 86 20.26 -12.80 -1.37
CA GLY A 86 19.71 -12.79 -2.73
C GLY A 86 19.24 -14.16 -3.20
N THR A 87 19.06 -15.11 -2.28
CA THR A 87 18.55 -16.46 -2.59
C THR A 87 17.07 -16.62 -2.25
N GLU A 88 16.44 -15.57 -1.74
CA GLU A 88 15.06 -15.60 -1.31
C GLU A 88 14.13 -15.81 -2.52
N PRO A 89 13.24 -16.81 -2.48
CA PRO A 89 12.31 -17.05 -3.57
C PRO A 89 11.22 -15.98 -3.57
N VAL A 90 10.84 -15.49 -4.75
CA VAL A 90 9.65 -14.66 -4.90
C VAL A 90 8.42 -15.48 -4.53
N VAL A 91 7.64 -15.01 -3.55
CA VAL A 91 6.43 -15.70 -3.05
C VAL A 91 5.13 -14.98 -3.40
N TRP A 92 5.21 -13.78 -3.98
CA TRP A 92 4.06 -12.97 -4.38
C TRP A 92 3.93 -12.92 -5.91
N PRO A 93 2.72 -13.15 -6.48
CA PRO A 93 2.49 -12.95 -7.91
C PRO A 93 2.66 -11.48 -8.28
N ALA A 94 3.52 -11.19 -9.26
CA ALA A 94 3.79 -9.82 -9.69
C ALA A 94 2.51 -9.12 -10.20
N PRO A 95 2.15 -7.95 -9.65
CA PRO A 95 1.12 -7.07 -10.23
C PRO A 95 1.49 -6.63 -11.66
N GLY A 96 0.50 -6.38 -12.51
CA GLY A 96 0.75 -6.00 -13.91
C GLY A 96 1.48 -4.65 -14.10
N ASN A 97 1.49 -3.81 -13.08
CA ASN A 97 2.21 -2.53 -13.05
C ASN A 97 3.50 -2.56 -12.19
N LEU A 98 3.91 -3.74 -11.73
CA LEU A 98 5.25 -3.99 -11.21
C LEU A 98 6.17 -4.32 -12.38
N THR A 99 7.02 -3.37 -12.74
CA THR A 99 7.89 -3.46 -13.92
C THR A 99 9.19 -4.21 -13.64
N GLU A 100 9.70 -4.14 -12.41
CA GLU A 100 10.99 -4.73 -12.06
C GLU A 100 11.07 -4.98 -10.54
N VAL A 101 11.79 -6.05 -10.17
CA VAL A 101 12.25 -6.31 -8.81
C VAL A 101 13.77 -6.39 -8.85
N VAL A 102 14.41 -5.45 -8.16
CA VAL A 102 15.84 -5.31 -8.00
C VAL A 102 16.22 -5.90 -6.65
N ASP A 103 16.92 -7.02 -6.67
CA ASP A 103 17.37 -7.72 -5.46
C ASP A 103 18.78 -7.24 -5.04
N VAL A 104 18.89 -6.71 -3.82
CA VAL A 104 20.13 -6.14 -3.28
C VAL A 104 20.52 -6.90 -1.99
N PRO A 105 21.42 -7.89 -2.09
CA PRO A 105 21.89 -8.66 -0.94
C PRO A 105 22.80 -7.83 -0.04
N LEU A 106 22.44 -7.69 1.24
CA LEU A 106 23.18 -6.86 2.19
C LEU A 106 24.44 -7.55 2.76
N TRP A 107 24.48 -8.88 2.76
CA TRP A 107 25.58 -9.64 3.38
C TRP A 107 26.48 -10.37 2.38
N GLY A 108 26.30 -10.10 1.08
CA GLY A 108 27.05 -10.72 -0.01
C GLY A 108 26.65 -12.18 -0.29
N ASP A 109 27.39 -12.83 -1.19
CA ASP A 109 27.11 -14.21 -1.62
C ASP A 109 26.95 -15.18 -0.44
N PRO A 110 25.94 -16.07 -0.46
CA PRO A 110 25.84 -17.16 0.49
C PRO A 110 27.15 -17.97 0.44
N PRO A 111 27.79 -18.23 1.58
CA PRO A 111 29.06 -18.93 1.56
C PRO A 111 28.84 -20.35 1.01
N ARG A 112 29.53 -20.69 -0.09
CA ARG A 112 29.50 -22.03 -0.74
C ARG A 112 29.87 -23.20 0.20
N ARG A 113 30.26 -22.91 1.44
CA ARG A 113 30.47 -23.84 2.57
C ARG A 113 30.07 -23.15 3.89
N PRO A 114 29.47 -23.86 4.86
CA PRO A 114 29.15 -23.29 6.16
C PRO A 114 30.46 -22.93 6.89
N ARG A 115 30.80 -21.64 6.95
CA ARG A 115 31.95 -21.15 7.72
C ARG A 115 31.46 -20.62 9.06
N ARG A 116 31.95 -21.23 10.14
CA ARG A 116 31.97 -20.64 11.49
C ARG A 116 32.87 -19.40 11.46
N ALA A 117 32.34 -18.25 11.10
CA ALA A 117 32.80 -16.92 11.53
C ALA A 117 31.89 -15.88 10.88
N ARG A 118 31.25 -15.05 11.70
CA ARG A 118 30.55 -13.84 11.26
C ARG A 118 31.61 -12.87 10.73
N ARG A 119 31.79 -12.80 9.40
CA ARG A 119 32.60 -11.76 8.77
C ARG A 119 31.68 -10.61 8.40
N THR A 120 32.01 -9.42 8.88
CA THR A 120 31.45 -8.18 8.34
C THR A 120 31.83 -8.09 6.86
N PRO A 121 30.90 -7.71 5.96
CA PRO A 121 31.23 -7.49 4.56
C PRO A 121 32.36 -6.46 4.41
N PRO A 122 33.23 -6.58 3.38
CA PRO A 122 34.21 -5.54 3.09
C PRO A 122 33.49 -4.21 2.74
N PRO A 123 34.09 -3.04 3.02
CA PRO A 123 33.47 -1.74 2.73
C PRO A 123 33.04 -1.55 1.26
N GLU A 124 33.71 -2.24 0.34
CA GLU A 124 33.39 -2.24 -1.10
C GLU A 124 32.01 -2.83 -1.39
N ALA A 125 31.55 -3.82 -0.61
CA ALA A 125 30.23 -4.43 -0.78
C ALA A 125 29.10 -3.43 -0.53
N PHE A 126 29.30 -2.50 0.42
CA PHE A 126 28.34 -1.42 0.64
C PHE A 126 28.29 -0.46 -0.56
N ALA A 127 29.45 -0.11 -1.13
CA ALA A 127 29.52 0.78 -2.30
C ALA A 127 28.82 0.15 -3.51
N GLU A 128 29.01 -1.15 -3.75
CA GLU A 128 28.35 -1.90 -4.83
C GLU A 128 26.82 -1.92 -4.64
N ALA A 129 26.34 -2.25 -3.44
CA ALA A 129 24.90 -2.22 -3.13
C ALA A 129 24.32 -0.81 -3.30
N HIS A 130 25.02 0.22 -2.85
CA HIS A 130 24.61 1.61 -3.02
C HIS A 130 24.54 2.03 -4.49
N GLU A 131 25.54 1.69 -5.30
CA GLU A 131 25.51 1.95 -6.75
C GLU A 131 24.37 1.22 -7.44
N HIS A 132 24.09 -0.02 -7.02
CA HIS A 132 22.99 -0.81 -7.57
C HIS A 132 21.64 -0.11 -7.34
N ILE A 133 21.42 0.41 -6.14
CA ILE A 133 20.22 1.20 -5.80
C ILE A 133 20.15 2.46 -6.66
N LEU A 134 21.27 3.17 -6.86
CA LEU A 134 21.29 4.39 -7.68
C LEU A 134 20.94 4.13 -9.15
N ARG A 135 21.29 2.95 -9.68
CA ARG A 135 20.93 2.57 -11.06
C ARG A 135 19.47 2.17 -11.23
N ALA A 136 18.76 1.90 -10.14
CA ALA A 136 17.34 1.59 -10.15
C ALA A 136 16.42 2.82 -10.15
N LEU A 137 16.98 4.03 -9.97
CA LEU A 137 16.29 5.33 -10.07
C LEU A 137 16.08 5.74 -11.54
#